data_AF-A0A2D8YE43-F1
#
_entry.id   AF-A0A2D8YE43-F1
#
_cell.length_a   1.000
_cell.length_b   1.000
_cell.length_c   1.000
_cell.angle_alpha   90.00
_cell.angle_beta   90.00
_cell.angle_gamma   90.00
#
_symmetry.space_group_name_H-M   'P 1'
#
loop_
_entity.id
_entity.type
_entity.pdbx_description
1 polymer ?
#
loop_
_entity_poly.entity_id
_entity_poly.type
_entity_poly.pdbx_seq_one_letter_code
_entity_poly.pdbx_strand_id
1 'polypeptide(L)'
;MLKTTMTAAAVAAIAMAAAPAAHAGPDEYMGEIITVAFDFCPSNTLEADGRLLSIRENAALFSLLGTHYGGDGNRTFALPDLRAETDYEAADVAHGDRLKH
;
A
#
# COMPACT_ATOMS: atom_id res chain seq x y z
N MET A 1 -26.67 49.59 5.53
CA MET A 1 -26.03 50.58 4.64
C MET A 1 -24.71 50.93 5.31
N LEU A 2 -23.51 50.77 4.75
CA LEU A 2 -23.08 50.69 3.37
C LEU A 2 -21.56 50.34 3.43
N LYS A 3 -21.15 49.29 2.71
CA LYS A 3 -19.86 49.08 2.02
C LYS A 3 -18.54 49.45 2.74
N THR A 4 -17.68 48.43 2.94
CA THR A 4 -16.24 48.58 2.59
C THR A 4 -15.62 47.26 2.14
N THR A 5 -15.75 47.00 0.84
CA THR A 5 -14.88 46.15 0.01
C THR A 5 -13.50 46.81 -0.15
N MET A 6 -12.40 46.07 -0.02
CA MET A 6 -11.13 46.21 -0.79
C MET A 6 -10.02 45.40 -0.10
N THR A 7 -9.75 44.17 -0.54
CA THR A 7 -8.67 43.78 -1.48
C THR A 7 -7.28 43.62 -0.86
N ALA A 8 -6.84 42.36 -0.88
CA ALA A 8 -5.53 41.90 -1.35
C ALA A 8 -4.28 42.60 -0.81
N ALA A 9 -3.72 42.02 0.25
CA ALA A 9 -2.27 41.92 0.38
C ALA A 9 -1.92 40.43 0.34
N ALA A 10 -1.22 40.06 -0.72
CA ALA A 10 -0.62 38.75 -0.87
C ALA A 10 0.32 38.49 0.31
N VAL A 11 -0.03 37.52 1.14
CA VAL A 11 1.00 36.69 1.75
C VAL A 11 0.82 35.36 1.06
N ALA A 12 1.70 35.10 0.09
CA ALA A 12 1.92 33.76 -0.41
C ALA A 12 2.29 32.92 0.82
N ALA A 13 1.29 32.26 1.40
CA ALA A 13 1.54 31.16 2.29
C ALA A 13 2.17 30.09 1.39
N ILE A 14 3.49 30.13 1.32
CA ILE A 14 4.28 28.94 1.02
C ILE A 14 3.86 27.98 2.13
N ALA A 15 2.82 27.21 1.87
CA ALA A 15 2.65 25.93 2.50
C ALA A 15 3.85 25.11 2.01
N MET A 16 5.00 25.31 2.66
CA MET A 16 5.95 24.24 2.80
C MET A 16 5.12 23.15 3.43
N ALA A 17 4.66 22.23 2.59
CA ALA A 17 4.19 20.95 3.02
C ALA A 17 5.29 20.48 3.97
N ALA A 18 4.98 20.50 5.27
CA ALA A 18 5.64 19.59 6.17
C ALA A 18 5.32 18.23 5.55
N ALA A 19 6.24 17.74 4.70
CA ALA A 19 6.32 16.32 4.47
C ALA A 19 6.29 15.74 5.88
N PRO A 20 5.32 14.87 6.23
CA PRO A 20 5.43 14.17 7.50
C PRO A 20 6.85 13.62 7.50
N ALA A 21 7.65 14.03 8.47
CA ALA A 21 9.04 13.61 8.56
C ALA A 21 8.99 12.10 8.36
N ALA A 22 9.59 11.61 7.28
CA ALA A 22 9.70 10.19 7.04
C ALA A 22 10.41 9.64 8.27
N HIS A 23 9.63 9.11 9.22
CA HIS A 23 10.13 8.70 10.51
C HIS A 23 10.79 7.36 10.24
N ALA A 24 12.05 7.40 9.81
CA ALA A 24 12.93 6.23 9.78
C ALA A 24 13.34 5.87 11.23
N GLY A 25 12.36 5.81 12.13
CA GLY A 25 12.44 5.18 13.43
C GLY A 25 11.74 3.82 13.36
N PRO A 26 11.88 2.96 14.39
CA PRO A 26 11.20 1.66 14.47
C PRO A 26 9.68 1.79 14.72
N ASP A 27 9.04 2.82 14.18
CA ASP A 27 7.60 3.03 14.31
C ASP A 27 6.91 2.17 13.24
N GLU A 28 6.49 0.97 13.64
CA GLU A 28 5.64 0.11 12.80
C GLU A 28 4.31 0.82 12.54
N TYR A 29 4.02 1.09 11.25
CA TYR A 29 2.75 1.67 10.86
C TYR A 29 1.73 0.56 10.53
N MET A 30 0.48 0.75 10.95
CA MET A 30 -0.61 -0.14 10.53
C MET A 30 -0.72 -0.11 9.01
N GLY A 31 -0.71 -1.29 8.37
CA GLY A 31 -0.77 -1.42 6.91
C GLY A 31 0.57 -1.26 6.19
N GLU A 32 1.69 -1.21 6.92
CA GLU A 32 3.02 -1.26 6.33
C GLU A 32 3.29 -2.63 5.68
N ILE A 33 3.99 -2.60 4.54
CA ILE A 33 4.46 -3.79 3.84
C ILE A 33 5.98 -3.85 4.00
N ILE A 34 6.46 -4.87 4.71
CA ILE A 34 7.88 -5.12 4.92
C ILE A 34 8.32 -6.37 4.15
N THR A 35 9.51 -6.33 3.56
CA THR A 35 10.17 -7.52 3.00
C THR A 35 11.22 -8.01 3.98
N VAL A 36 11.14 -9.28 4.36
CA VAL A 36 12.07 -9.91 5.30
C VAL A 36 12.91 -10.97 4.59
N ALA A 37 14.14 -11.19 5.05
CA ALA A 37 15.06 -12.19 4.49
C ALA A 37 14.91 -13.58 5.12
N PHE A 38 13.94 -13.76 6.01
CA PHE A 38 13.65 -14.99 6.75
C PHE A 38 12.22 -15.46 6.50
N ASP A 39 11.98 -16.76 6.70
CA ASP A 39 10.73 -17.45 6.32
C ASP A 39 9.61 -17.33 7.36
N PHE A 40 9.78 -16.52 8.39
CA PHE A 40 8.78 -16.37 9.45
C PHE A 40 8.22 -14.96 9.50
N CYS A 41 6.91 -14.86 9.78
CA CYS A 41 6.26 -13.58 10.00
C CYS A 41 6.64 -13.03 11.38
N PRO A 42 7.24 -11.82 11.48
CA PRO A 42 7.50 -11.19 12.77
C PRO A 42 6.20 -10.89 13.53
N SER A 43 6.30 -10.72 14.85
CA SER A 43 5.14 -10.40 15.70
C SER A 43 4.36 -9.19 15.17
N ASN A 44 3.03 -9.23 15.28
CA ASN A 44 2.11 -8.17 14.82
C ASN A 44 2.08 -7.92 13.30
N THR A 45 2.71 -8.78 12.50
CA THR A 45 2.62 -8.73 11.03
C THR A 45 1.91 -9.97 10.49
N LEU A 46 1.48 -9.89 9.24
CA LEU A 46 0.86 -11.00 8.51
C LEU A 46 1.58 -11.17 7.17
N GLU A 47 1.74 -12.42 6.74
CA GLU A 47 2.26 -12.73 5.42
C GLU A 47 1.32 -12.16 4.35
N ALA A 48 1.90 -11.48 3.36
CA ALA A 48 1.17 -10.98 2.20
C ALA A 48 1.03 -12.12 1.16
N ASP A 49 0.15 -13.07 1.44
CA ASP A 49 -0.10 -14.28 0.65
C ASP A 49 -1.49 -14.31 -0.02
N GLY A 50 -2.21 -13.19 -0.04
CA GLY A 50 -3.56 -13.14 -0.60
C GLY A 50 -4.67 -13.70 0.30
N ARG A 51 -4.39 -14.09 1.55
CA ARG A 51 -5.41 -14.68 2.43
C ARG A 51 -6.56 -13.74 2.75
N LEU A 52 -7.73 -14.31 3.01
CA LEU A 52 -8.91 -13.60 3.49
C LEU A 52 -8.87 -13.42 5.02
N LEU A 53 -9.10 -12.19 5.48
CA LEU A 53 -9.16 -11.82 6.88
C LEU A 53 -10.53 -11.29 7.27
N SER A 54 -10.90 -11.50 8.53
CA SER A 54 -12.12 -10.96 9.13
C SER A 54 -11.99 -9.45 9.35
N ILE A 55 -12.95 -8.68 8.82
CA ILE A 55 -13.03 -7.23 9.03
C ILE A 55 -13.25 -6.91 10.52
N ARG A 56 -14.02 -7.75 11.23
CA ARG A 56 -14.34 -7.52 12.65
C ARG A 56 -13.10 -7.54 13.54
N GLU A 57 -12.10 -8.33 13.17
CA GLU A 57 -10.87 -8.48 13.93
C GLU A 57 -9.78 -7.50 13.47
N ASN A 58 -9.85 -7.03 12.21
CA ASN A 58 -8.82 -6.20 11.58
C ASN A 58 -9.40 -4.90 11.00
N ALA A 59 -10.29 -4.23 11.73
CA ALA A 59 -11.02 -3.05 11.24
C ALA A 59 -10.10 -1.89 10.84
N ALA A 60 -8.99 -1.70 11.56
CA ALA A 60 -8.00 -0.67 11.26
C ALA A 60 -7.27 -0.95 9.93
N LEU A 61 -6.85 -2.20 9.71
CA LEU A 61 -6.22 -2.62 8.46
C LEU A 61 -7.19 -2.55 7.28
N PHE A 62 -8.45 -2.95 7.47
CA PHE A 62 -9.49 -2.83 6.45
C PHE A 62 -9.75 -1.38 6.05
N SER A 63 -9.68 -0.43 7.00
CA SER A 63 -9.87 1.00 6.69
C SER A 63 -8.77 1.55 5.75
N LEU A 64 -7.63 0.87 5.67
CA LEU A 64 -6.52 1.24 4.79
C LEU A 64 -6.56 0.47 3.46
N LEU A 65 -6.77 -0.85 3.50
CA LEU A 65 -6.72 -1.72 2.32
C LEU A 65 -8.06 -1.87 1.58
N GLY A 66 -9.18 -1.66 2.26
CA GLY A 66 -10.52 -1.94 1.74
C GLY A 66 -10.61 -3.36 1.17
N THR A 67 -11.24 -3.49 0.00
CA THR A 67 -11.36 -4.74 -0.76
C THR A 67 -10.46 -4.76 -2.00
N HIS A 68 -9.39 -3.93 -2.03
CA HIS A 68 -8.55 -3.77 -3.21
C HIS A 68 -7.92 -5.08 -3.71
N TYR A 69 -7.66 -6.02 -2.80
CA TYR A 69 -7.09 -7.33 -3.11
C TYR A 69 -8.11 -8.47 -3.12
N GLY A 70 -9.40 -8.18 -2.88
CA GLY A 70 -10.48 -9.16 -2.83
C GLY A 70 -11.26 -9.17 -1.50
N GLY A 71 -12.10 -10.19 -1.34
CA GLY A 71 -13.05 -10.31 -0.23
C GLY A 71 -14.44 -9.73 -0.53
N ASP A 72 -15.36 -9.87 0.43
CA ASP A 72 -16.76 -9.47 0.25
C ASP A 72 -17.08 -8.04 0.75
N GLY A 73 -16.12 -7.37 1.40
CA GLY A 73 -16.23 -6.01 1.93
C GLY A 73 -17.21 -5.84 3.09
N ASN A 74 -17.88 -6.92 3.51
CA ASN A 74 -18.89 -6.91 4.56
C ASN A 74 -18.45 -7.72 5.79
N ARG A 75 -17.79 -8.85 5.55
CA ARG A 75 -17.27 -9.76 6.57
C ARG A 75 -15.78 -9.96 6.40
N THR A 76 -15.27 -9.98 5.17
CA THR A 76 -13.89 -10.28 4.86
C THR A 76 -13.27 -9.33 3.83
N PHE A 77 -11.94 -9.22 3.91
CA PHE A 77 -11.10 -8.56 2.91
C PHE A 77 -9.85 -9.41 2.68
N ALA A 78 -9.23 -9.29 1.51
CA ALA A 78 -7.99 -10.01 1.21
C ALA A 78 -6.74 -9.14 1.46
N LEU A 79 -5.64 -9.80 1.83
CA LEU A 79 -4.31 -9.21 1.80
C LEU A 79 -3.76 -9.16 0.37
N PRO A 80 -2.72 -8.36 0.10
CA PRO A 80 -1.94 -8.50 -1.12
C PRO A 80 -1.31 -9.89 -1.20
N ASP A 81 -1.16 -10.41 -2.42
CA ASP A 81 -0.32 -11.58 -2.69
C ASP A 81 1.00 -11.09 -3.28
N LEU A 82 2.05 -11.13 -2.46
CA LEU A 82 3.42 -10.73 -2.81
C LEU A 82 4.35 -11.93 -2.97
N ARG A 83 3.80 -13.15 -2.96
CA ARG A 83 4.58 -14.34 -3.28
C ARG A 83 5.02 -14.19 -4.73
N ALA A 84 6.33 -14.15 -4.92
CA ALA A 84 6.88 -14.05 -6.25
C ALA A 84 6.63 -15.38 -6.97
N GLU A 85 5.65 -15.40 -7.87
CA GLU A 85 5.59 -16.36 -8.97
C GLU A 85 6.79 -16.03 -9.87
N THR A 86 7.94 -16.53 -9.46
CA THR A 86 9.19 -16.29 -10.15
C THR A 86 9.26 -17.21 -11.37
N ASP A 87 8.44 -16.93 -12.37
CA ASP A 87 8.55 -17.51 -13.71
C ASP A 87 9.71 -16.85 -14.49
N TYR A 88 10.87 -16.65 -13.85
CA TYR A 88 12.06 -16.14 -14.54
C TYR A 88 12.53 -17.09 -15.66
N GLU A 89 12.13 -18.37 -15.60
CA GLU A 89 12.46 -19.38 -16.61
C GLU A 89 11.53 -19.36 -17.84
N ALA A 90 10.34 -18.75 -17.74
CA ALA A 90 9.39 -18.73 -18.87
C ALA A 90 9.69 -17.62 -19.90
N ALA A 91 10.46 -16.59 -19.54
CA ALA A 91 10.72 -15.45 -20.40
C ALA A 91 11.82 -15.68 -21.45
N ASP A 92 12.81 -16.55 -21.18
CA ASP A 92 13.94 -16.79 -22.11
C ASP A 92 13.54 -17.68 -23.30
N VAL A 93 12.68 -18.69 -23.06
CA VAL A 93 12.29 -19.68 -24.08
C VAL A 93 11.51 -19.06 -25.25
N ALA A 94 10.77 -17.97 -25.02
CA ALA A 94 9.99 -17.31 -26.06
C ALA A 94 10.85 -16.50 -27.06
N HIS A 95 12.09 -16.16 -26.71
CA HIS A 95 12.97 -15.40 -27.61
C HIS A 95 13.74 -16.28 -28.61
N GLY A 96 13.99 -17.55 -28.25
CA GLY A 96 14.73 -18.50 -29.09
C GLY A 96 13.94 -19.06 -30.28
N ASP A 97 12.61 -19.07 -30.22
CA ASP A 97 11.77 -19.70 -31.25
C ASP A 97 11.39 -18.76 -32.41
N ARG A 98 11.62 -17.44 -32.25
CA ARG A 98 11.30 -16.44 -33.28
C ARG A 98 12.35 -16.30 -34.39
N LEU A 99 13.41 -17.11 -34.37
CA LEU A 99 14.54 -17.01 -35.33
C LEU A 99 14.62 -18.20 -36.30
N LYS A 100 13.58 -19.04 -36.41
CA LYS A 100 13.54 -20.21 -37.30
C LYS A 100 12.56 -20.10 -38.47
N HIS A 101 12.29 -18.89 -38.97
CA HIS A 101 11.57 -18.68 -40.24
C HIS A 101 12.33 -17.72 -41.14
#